data_AF-X1GLL4-F1
#
_entry.id   AF-X1GLL4-F1
#
_cell.length_a   1.000
_cell.length_b   1.000
_cell.length_c   1.000
_cell.angle_alpha   90.00
_cell.angle_beta   90.00
_cell.angle_gamma   90.00
#
_symmetry.space_group_name_H-M   'P 1'
#
loop_
_entity.id
_entity.type
_entity.pdbx_description
1 polymer ?
#
loop_
_entity_poly.entity_id
_entity_poly.type
_entity_poly.pdbx_seq_one_letter_code
_entity_poly.pdbx_strand_id
1 'polypeptide(L)' 'MPFELAARRAQNEDQLRDRFVRAKAEGDLIETSDPAALARYVSAVSVGMGVMASSGSDREALRQVADVAVQAVEAQSVRV' A
#
# COMPACT_ATOMS: atom_id res chain seq x y z
N MET A 1 13.25 -21.47 0.62
CA MET A 1 13.16 -20.73 -0.66
C MET A 1 12.94 -19.24 -0.41
N PRO A 2 13.99 -18.44 -0.12
CA PRO A 2 13.83 -17.01 0.19
C PRO A 2 13.43 -16.15 -1.03
N PHE A 3 13.83 -16.58 -2.23
CA PHE A 3 13.59 -15.86 -3.49
C PHE A 3 12.11 -15.85 -3.92
N GLU A 4 11.32 -16.86 -3.56
CA GLU A 4 9.88 -16.91 -3.88
C GLU A 4 9.09 -15.82 -3.14
N LEU A 5 9.45 -15.54 -1.88
CA LEU A 5 8.82 -14.49 -1.08
C LEU A 5 9.20 -13.09 -1.59
N ALA A 6 10.45 -12.91 -2.01
CA ALA A 6 10.89 -11.67 -2.64
C ALA A 6 10.17 -11.42 -3.98
N ALA A 7 10.06 -12.45 -4.83
CA ALA A 7 9.36 -12.38 -6.10
C ALA A 7 7.86 -12.07 -5.93
N ARG A 8 7.18 -12.70 -4.98
CA ARG A 8 5.77 -12.41 -4.67
C ARG A 8 5.55 -10.98 -4.17
N ARG A 9 6.47 -10.44 -3.37
CA ARG A 9 6.40 -9.05 -2.90
C ARG A 9 6.59 -8.05 -4.04
N ALA A 10 7.55 -8.30 -4.93
CA ALA A 10 7.75 -7.48 -6.13
C ALA A 10 6.52 -7.52 -7.04
N GLN A 11 5.93 -8.71 -7.25
CA GLN A 11 4.72 -8.86 -8.05
C GLN A 11 3.51 -8.11 -7.45
N ASN A 12 3.36 -8.10 -6.12
CA ASN A 12 2.30 -7.35 -5.46
C ASN A 12 2.50 -5.83 -5.59
N GLU A 13 3.74 -5.34 -5.49
CA GLU A 13 4.05 -3.92 -5.70
C GLU A 13 3.78 -3.49 -7.14
N ASP A 14 4.13 -4.33 -8.12
CA ASP A 14 3.83 -4.09 -9.54
C ASP A 14 2.32 -3.98 -9.80
N GLN A 15 1.52 -4.90 -9.25
CA GLN A 15 0.06 -4.85 -9.39
C GLN A 15 -0.55 -3.60 -8.74
N LEU A 16 -0.04 -3.20 -7.57
CA LEU A 16 -0.47 -1.97 -6.89
C LEU A 16 -0.13 -0.74 -7.72
N ARG A 17 1.09 -0.68 -8.27
CA ARG A 17 1.51 0.42 -9.14
C ARG A 17 0.59 0.51 -10.35
N ASP A 18 0.34 -0.58 -11.05
CA ASP A 18 -0.48 -0.58 -12.26
C ASP A 18 -1.91 -0.12 -11.94
N ARG A 19 -2.46 -0.51 -10.78
CA ARG A 19 -3.75 -0.01 -10.29
C ARG A 19 -3.76 1.50 -10.03
N PHE A 20 -2.70 2.04 -9.41
CA PHE A 20 -2.59 3.48 -9.15
C PHE A 20 -2.33 4.30 -10.42
N VAL A 21 -1.55 3.77 -11.38
CA VAL A 21 -1.36 4.39 -12.69
C VAL A 21 -2.70 4.52 -13.41
N ARG A 22 -3.51 3.45 -13.38
CA ARG A 22 -4.87 3.47 -13.91
C ARG A 22 -5.75 4.48 -13.18
N ALA A 23 -5.73 4.51 -11.85
CA ALA A 23 -6.49 5.47 -11.04
C ALA A 23 -6.14 6.92 -11.41
N LYS A 24 -4.85 7.22 -11.60
CA LYS A 24 -4.38 8.54 -12.05
C LYS A 24 -4.89 8.89 -13.44
N ALA A 25 -4.86 7.94 -14.37
CA ALA A 25 -5.38 8.13 -15.72
C ALA A 25 -6.91 8.32 -15.76
N GLU A 26 -7.63 7.70 -14.82
CA GLU A 26 -9.09 7.82 -14.66
C GLU A 26 -9.50 9.11 -13.91
N GLY A 27 -8.55 9.85 -13.35
CA GLY A 27 -8.81 11.09 -12.59
C GLY A 27 -9.13 10.87 -11.12
N ASP A 28 -8.96 9.64 -10.60
CA ASP A 28 -9.20 9.32 -9.19
C ASP A 28 -8.07 9.82 -8.27
N LEU A 29 -6.87 10.08 -8.81
CA LEU A 29 -5.72 10.58 -8.06
C LEU A 29 -5.39 12.04 -8.44
N ILE A 30 -4.93 12.81 -7.46
CA ILE A 30 -4.45 14.19 -7.70
C ILE A 30 -3.26 14.20 -8.65
N GLU A 31 -3.07 15.28 -9.42
CA GLU A 31 -2.01 15.34 -10.45
C GLU A 31 -0.60 15.17 -9.87
N THR A 32 -0.37 15.67 -8.65
CA THR A 32 0.92 15.59 -7.94
C THR A 32 1.19 14.21 -7.34
N SER A 33 0.21 13.30 -7.37
CA SER A 33 0.36 11.94 -6.85
C SER A 33 1.36 11.14 -7.67
N ASP A 34 2.24 10.39 -7.00
CA ASP A 34 3.16 9.44 -7.62
C ASP A 34 2.64 8.01 -7.40
N PRO A 35 2.08 7.35 -8.44
CA PRO A 35 1.59 5.97 -8.36
C PRO A 35 2.63 4.96 -7.88
N ALA A 36 3.90 5.14 -8.24
CA ALA A 36 4.97 4.22 -7.85
C ALA A 36 5.34 4.41 -6.38
N ALA A 37 5.37 5.65 -5.90
CA ALA A 37 5.59 5.93 -4.48
C ALA A 37 4.44 5.39 -3.61
N LEU A 38 3.19 5.56 -4.06
CA LEU A 38 2.00 5.01 -3.39
C LEU A 38 2.04 3.47 -3.31
N ALA A 39 2.39 2.79 -4.40
CA ALA A 39 2.53 1.34 -4.41
C ALA A 39 3.59 0.87 -3.41
N ARG A 40 4.75 1.52 -3.39
CA ARG A 40 5.83 1.22 -2.45
C ARG A 40 5.43 1.46 -1.01
N TYR A 41 4.70 2.54 -0.73
CA TYR A 41 4.17 2.84 0.60
C TYR A 41 3.23 1.72 1.09
N VAL A 42 2.23 1.37 0.29
CA VAL A 42 1.26 0.32 0.65
C VAL A 42 1.93 -1.05 0.82
N SER A 43 2.89 -1.37 -0.05
CA SER A 43 3.73 -2.58 0.06
C SER A 43 4.50 -2.62 1.39
N ALA A 44 5.17 -1.52 1.74
CA ALA A 44 5.93 -1.42 2.99
C ALA A 44 5.05 -1.53 4.24
N VAL A 45 3.89 -0.86 4.26
CA VAL A 45 2.92 -0.96 5.36
C VAL A 45 2.43 -2.40 5.52
N SER A 46 2.07 -3.06 4.41
CA SER A 46 1.57 -4.44 4.43
C SER A 46 2.61 -5.41 4.99
N VAL A 47 3.88 -5.24 4.61
CA VAL A 47 4.99 -6.01 5.17
C VAL A 47 5.17 -5.72 6.66
N GLY A 48 5.17 -4.45 7.07
CA GLY A 48 5.30 -4.04 8.47
C GLY A 48 4.20 -4.61 9.36
N MET A 49 2.95 -4.61 8.88
CA MET A 49 1.82 -5.24 9.57
C MET A 49 2.00 -6.74 9.76
N GLY A 50 2.55 -7.44 8.76
CA GLY A 50 2.90 -8.86 8.90
C GLY A 50 3.94 -9.11 9.99
N VAL A 51 4.95 -8.25 10.10
CA VAL A 51 5.97 -8.33 11.15
C VAL A 51 5.36 -8.05 12.53
N MET A 52 4.52 -7.02 12.67
CA MET A 52 3.82 -6.70 13.91
C MET A 52 2.92 -7.85 14.38
N ALA A 53 2.14 -8.43 13.46
CA ALA A 53 1.31 -9.59 13.75
C ALA A 53 2.15 -10.79 14.22
N SER A 54 3.29 -11.06 13.58
CA SER A 54 4.21 -12.13 13.99
C SER A 54 4.90 -11.86 15.33
N SER A 55 5.02 -10.59 15.72
CA SER A 55 5.62 -10.14 16.98
C SER A 55 4.60 -10.04 18.13
N GLY A 56 3.35 -10.44 17.91
CA GLY A 56 2.31 -10.49 18.94
C GLY A 56 1.52 -9.19 19.11
N SER A 57 1.57 -8.25 18.17
CA SER A 57 0.67 -7.09 18.18
C SER A 57 -0.79 -7.54 18.13
N ASP A 58 -1.63 -6.88 18.91
CA ASP A 58 -3.06 -7.18 18.92
C ASP A 58 -3.77 -6.67 17.65
N ARG A 59 -5.02 -7.10 17.49
CA ARG A 59 -5.86 -6.75 16.34
C ARG A 59 -6.13 -5.25 16.25
N GLU A 60 -6.21 -4.56 17.38
CA GLU A 60 -6.54 -3.13 17.42
C GLU A 60 -5.37 -2.31 16.88
N ALA A 61 -4.15 -2.60 17.32
CA ALA A 61 -2.93 -1.96 16.83
C ALA A 61 -2.76 -2.16 15.31
N LEU A 62 -2.99 -3.37 14.81
CA LEU A 62 -2.96 -3.64 13.37
C LEU A 62 -4.05 -2.88 12.61
N ARG A 63 -5.24 -2.74 13.21
CA ARG A 63 -6.34 -1.97 12.63
C ARG A 63 -6.00 -0.48 12.54
N GLN A 64 -5.42 0.09 13.58
CA GLN A 64 -4.98 1.49 13.59
C GLN A 64 -3.98 1.78 12.46
N VAL A 65 -3.03 0.88 12.23
CA VAL A 65 -2.06 1.02 11.12
C VAL A 65 -2.75 0.97 9.76
N ALA A 66 -3.70 0.05 9.59
CA ALA A 66 -4.48 -0.03 8.35
C ALA A 66 -5.29 1.24 8.10
N ASP A 67 -5.96 1.76 9.13
CA ASP A 67 -6.79 2.97 9.03
C ASP A 67 -5.95 4.20 8.64
N VAL A 68 -4.76 4.36 9.25
CA VAL A 68 -3.82 5.43 8.86
C VAL A 68 -3.32 5.27 7.43
N ALA A 69 -3.05 4.03 6.99
CA ALA A 69 -2.60 3.77 5.63
C ALA A 69 -3.69 4.08 4.60
N VAL A 70 -4.95 3.78 4.90
CA VAL A 70 -6.10 4.15 4.06
C VAL A 70 -6.21 5.67 3.96
N GLN A 71 -6.15 6.38 5.08
CA GLN A 71 -6.18 7.85 5.09
C GLN A 71 -5.05 8.47 4.25
N ALA A 72 -3.84 7.90 4.32
CA ALA A 72 -2.71 8.36 3.53
C ALA A 72 -2.91 8.17 2.01
N VAL A 73 -3.58 7.08 1.61
CA VAL A 73 -3.95 6.85 0.21
C VAL A 73 -5.09 7.77 -0.21
N GLU A 74 -6.13 7.93 0.62
CA GLU A 74 -7.25 8.84 0.36
C GLU A 74 -6.82 10.30 0.22
N ALA A 75 -5.78 10.72 0.96
CA ALA A 75 -5.21 12.06 0.82
C ALA A 75 -4.60 12.33 -0.56
N GLN A 76 -4.28 11.28 -1.33
CA GLN A 76 -3.79 11.37 -2.70
C GLN A 76 -4.90 11.21 -3.74
N SER A 77 -6.13 10.92 -3.30
CA SER A 77 -7.30 10.80 -4.16
C SER A 77 -7.98 12.15 -4.36
N VAL A 78 -8.62 12.33 -5.51
CA VAL A 78 -9.51 13.48 -5.72
C VAL A 78 -10.74 13.27 -4.84
N ARG A 79 -11.01 14.19 -3.91
CA ARG A 79 -12.26 14.19 -3.16
C ARG A 79 -13.41 14.42 -4.16
N VAL A 80 -14.29 13.44 -4.27
CA VAL A 80 -15.63 13.60 -4.87
C VAL A 80 -16.49 14.49 -3.97
#